data_AF-A0A963HZL3-F1
#
_entry.id   AF-A0A963HZL3-F1
#
_cell.length_a   1.000
_cell.length_b   1.000
_cell.length_c   1.000
_cell.angle_alpha   90.00
_cell.angle_beta   90.00
_cell.angle_gamma   90.00
#
_symmetry.space_group_name_H-M   'P 1'
#
loop_
_entity.id
_entity.type
_entity.pdbx_description
1 polymer ?
#
loop_
_entity_poly.entity_id
_entity_poly.type
_entity_poly.pdbx_seq_one_letter_code
_entity_poly.pdbx_strand_id
1 'polypeptide(L)'
;MADPIVTVSDVTVVEGDGTFGPSLSFVVSLSEAATVPVVIDYQSIDATARETLDYDAVRGQLTIAAGQTTGTIVVNSRGGGAVELDESFILELSNPQGAVFADGVTSLRAAGT
;
A
#
# COMPACT_ATOMS: atom_id res chain seq x y z
N MET A 1 -2.42 -0.35 27.69
CA MET A 1 -2.35 -1.44 26.70
C MET A 1 -1.26 -1.06 25.71
N ALA A 2 -0.63 -2.02 25.04
CA ALA A 2 0.33 -1.71 23.99
C ALA A 2 -0.41 -1.17 22.76
N ASP A 3 0.23 -0.29 21.99
CA ASP A 3 -0.32 0.14 20.71
C ASP A 3 -0.25 -1.02 19.70
N PRO A 4 -1.26 -1.19 18.83
CA PRO A 4 -1.26 -2.25 17.83
C PRO A 4 -0.13 -2.06 16.82
N ILE A 5 0.40 -3.17 16.33
CA ILE A 5 1.46 -3.20 15.31
C ILE A 5 0.82 -3.19 13.93
N VAL A 6 1.25 -2.27 13.07
CA VAL A 6 0.85 -2.22 11.66
C VAL A 6 1.71 -3.18 10.83
N THR A 7 1.07 -3.87 9.88
CA THR A 7 1.74 -4.67 8.85
C THR A 7 1.13 -4.40 7.47
N VAL A 8 1.93 -4.61 6.42
CA VAL A 8 1.51 -4.58 5.02
C VAL A 8 2.38 -5.59 4.26
N SER A 9 1.81 -6.23 3.24
CA SER A 9 2.51 -7.21 2.41
C SER A 9 2.57 -6.74 0.96
N ASP A 10 3.54 -7.27 0.23
CA ASP A 10 3.67 -7.10 -1.22
C ASP A 10 2.42 -7.61 -1.95
N VAL A 11 2.12 -7.01 -3.09
CA VAL A 11 1.00 -7.37 -3.96
C VAL A 11 1.53 -7.59 -5.37
N THR A 12 1.15 -8.71 -5.97
CA THR A 12 1.46 -9.01 -7.37
C THR A 12 0.18 -9.13 -8.17
N VAL A 13 0.14 -8.49 -9.33
CA VAL A 13 -0.92 -8.64 -10.33
C VAL A 13 -0.31 -9.02 -11.68
N VAL A 14 -1.12 -9.58 -12.57
CA VAL A 14 -0.73 -9.79 -13.96
C VAL A 14 -1.35 -8.67 -14.77
N GLU A 15 -0.52 -7.84 -15.39
CA GLU A 15 -0.99 -6.80 -16.30
C GLU A 15 -1.78 -7.43 -17.46
N GLY A 16 -2.97 -6.91 -17.70
CA GLY A 16 -3.79 -7.33 -18.83
C GLY A 16 -3.25 -6.76 -20.14
N ASP A 17 -3.80 -7.17 -21.27
CA ASP A 17 -3.43 -6.66 -22.60
C ASP A 17 -4.09 -5.32 -22.97
N GLY A 18 -4.79 -4.70 -22.02
CA GLY A 18 -5.51 -3.44 -22.19
C GLY A 18 -4.72 -2.23 -21.70
N THR A 19 -5.17 -1.03 -22.07
CA THR A 19 -4.60 0.24 -21.60
C THR A 19 -4.66 0.42 -20.07
N PHE A 20 -5.53 -0.33 -19.40
CA PHE A 20 -5.65 -0.35 -17.95
C PHE A 20 -5.47 -1.78 -17.46
N GLY A 21 -4.67 -1.95 -16.42
CA GLY A 21 -4.47 -3.22 -15.75
C GLY A 21 -5.36 -3.37 -14.52
N PRO A 22 -5.25 -4.52 -13.81
CA PRO A 22 -5.95 -4.75 -12.56
C PRO A 22 -5.43 -3.84 -11.43
N SER A 23 -6.31 -3.47 -10.49
CA SER A 23 -5.88 -2.73 -9.31
C SER A 23 -5.11 -3.61 -8.31
N LEU A 24 -4.01 -3.08 -7.78
CA LEU A 24 -3.27 -3.64 -6.66
C LEU A 24 -3.91 -3.18 -5.35
N SER A 25 -4.37 -4.14 -4.55
CA SER A 25 -5.02 -3.88 -3.25
C SER A 25 -4.10 -4.22 -2.09
N PHE A 26 -3.45 -3.21 -1.52
CA PHE A 26 -2.61 -3.37 -0.34
C PHE A 26 -3.47 -3.38 0.92
N VAL A 27 -3.52 -4.53 1.59
CA VAL A 27 -4.23 -4.67 2.87
C VAL A 27 -3.26 -4.32 3.99
N VAL A 28 -3.54 -3.21 4.66
CA VAL A 28 -2.85 -2.80 5.88
C VAL A 28 -3.57 -3.41 7.07
N SER A 29 -2.85 -4.16 7.91
CA SER A 29 -3.41 -4.89 9.05
C SER A 29 -2.84 -4.40 10.38
N LEU A 30 -3.65 -4.51 11.43
CA LEU A 30 -3.28 -4.28 12.82
C LEU A 30 -3.19 -5.62 13.55
N SER A 31 -2.23 -5.77 14.46
CA SER A 31 -2.08 -6.97 15.30
C SER A 31 -3.27 -7.23 16.22
N GLU A 32 -4.01 -6.18 16.56
CA GLU A 32 -5.23 -6.21 17.35
C GLU A 32 -6.11 -5.00 17.03
N ALA A 33 -7.37 -5.02 17.42
CA ALA A 33 -8.28 -3.91 17.18
C ALA A 33 -7.90 -2.69 18.03
N ALA A 34 -7.73 -1.53 17.40
CA ALA A 34 -7.46 -0.29 18.12
C ALA A 34 -8.71 0.24 18.85
N THR A 35 -8.51 0.88 20.00
CA THR A 35 -9.60 1.51 20.77
C THR A 35 -9.95 2.92 20.28
N VAL A 36 -9.07 3.50 19.45
CA VAL A 36 -9.23 4.78 18.75
C VAL A 36 -8.95 4.57 17.26
N PRO A 37 -9.39 5.47 16.36
CA PRO A 37 -9.01 5.38 14.95
C PRO A 37 -7.49 5.41 14.77
N VAL A 38 -6.97 4.55 13.89
CA VAL A 38 -5.58 4.56 13.46
C VAL A 38 -5.48 5.33 12.16
N VAL A 39 -4.53 6.26 12.06
CA VAL A 39 -4.26 7.05 10.85
C VAL A 39 -2.83 6.81 10.42
N ILE A 40 -2.62 6.50 9.14
CA ILE A 40 -1.31 6.18 8.56
C ILE A 40 -1.14 6.97 7.27
N ASP A 41 -0.07 7.75 7.14
CA ASP A 41 0.27 8.41 5.88
C ASP A 41 0.82 7.37 4.90
N TYR A 42 0.47 7.48 3.62
CA TYR A 42 0.99 6.60 2.57
C TYR A 42 1.35 7.35 1.30
N GLN A 43 2.30 6.80 0.54
CA GLN A 43 2.63 7.24 -0.82
C GLN A 43 3.18 6.08 -1.66
N SER A 44 2.96 6.11 -2.96
CA SER A 44 3.70 5.29 -3.92
C SER A 44 5.02 5.94 -4.31
N ILE A 45 6.03 5.12 -4.62
CA ILE A 45 7.36 5.54 -5.04
C ILE A 45 7.77 4.69 -6.24
N ASP A 46 8.22 5.35 -7.30
CA ASP A 46 8.77 4.69 -8.48
C ASP A 46 9.94 3.75 -8.14
N ALA A 47 10.00 2.62 -8.83
CA ALA A 47 11.20 1.80 -8.92
C ALA A 47 11.50 1.48 -10.40
N THR A 48 11.16 0.30 -10.88
CA THR A 48 11.23 0.00 -12.31
C THR A 48 10.00 0.54 -13.05
N ALA A 49 8.80 0.35 -12.47
CA ALA A 49 7.57 1.00 -12.91
C ALA A 49 7.62 2.51 -12.65
N ARG A 50 6.98 3.29 -13.52
CA ARG A 50 6.91 4.74 -13.51
C ARG A 50 5.48 5.24 -13.39
N GLU A 51 5.29 6.22 -12.50
CA GLU A 51 4.00 6.85 -12.35
C GLU A 51 3.45 7.39 -13.67
N THR A 52 2.13 7.35 -13.80
CA THR A 52 1.37 7.78 -14.98
C THR A 52 1.55 6.90 -16.22
N LEU A 53 2.68 6.17 -16.35
CA LEU A 53 2.92 5.22 -17.42
C LEU A 53 2.40 3.83 -17.05
N ASP A 54 2.88 3.29 -15.93
CA ASP A 54 2.68 1.88 -15.54
C ASP A 54 1.72 1.77 -14.35
N TYR A 55 1.54 2.85 -13.58
CA TYR A 55 0.55 2.91 -12.51
C TYR A 55 0.09 4.34 -12.20
N ASP A 56 -1.09 4.47 -11.59
CA ASP A 56 -1.57 5.73 -11.03
C ASP A 56 -0.92 5.96 -9.65
N ALA A 57 -0.04 6.96 -9.55
CA ALA A 57 0.56 7.31 -8.27
C ALA A 57 -0.49 7.71 -7.23
N VAL A 58 -0.27 7.25 -6.00
CA VAL A 58 -1.16 7.52 -4.87
C VAL A 58 -0.40 8.18 -3.73
N ARG A 59 -1.06 9.09 -3.03
CA ARG A 59 -0.58 9.66 -1.76
C ARG A 59 -1.78 10.10 -0.93
N GLY A 60 -1.76 9.81 0.36
CA GLY A 60 -2.86 10.19 1.24
C GLY A 60 -2.73 9.65 2.65
N GLN A 61 -3.88 9.56 3.33
CA GLN A 61 -4.01 8.96 4.65
C GLN A 61 -4.97 7.78 4.61
N LEU A 62 -4.56 6.67 5.19
CA LEU A 62 -5.43 5.55 5.50
C LEU A 62 -5.94 5.70 6.94
N THR A 63 -7.25 5.62 7.11
CA THR A 63 -7.88 5.57 8.43
C THR A 63 -8.50 4.20 8.67
N ILE A 64 -8.01 3.48 9.68
CA ILE A 64 -8.63 2.26 10.20
C ILE A 64 -9.49 2.67 11.40
N ALA A 65 -10.81 2.50 11.30
CA ALA A 65 -11.73 2.91 12.35
C ALA A 65 -11.49 2.11 13.65
N ALA A 66 -11.82 2.72 14.80
CA ALA A 66 -11.77 2.03 16.09
C ALA A 66 -12.58 0.71 16.06
N GLY A 67 -12.04 -0.35 16.63
CA GLY A 67 -12.62 -1.68 16.61
C GLY A 67 -12.40 -2.47 15.31
N GLN A 68 -11.80 -1.88 14.27
CA GLN A 68 -11.36 -2.58 13.06
C GLN A 68 -9.88 -2.95 13.15
N THR A 69 -9.48 -3.94 12.34
CA THR A 69 -8.09 -4.41 12.27
C THR A 69 -7.48 -4.23 10.89
N THR A 70 -8.24 -3.77 9.89
CA THR A 70 -7.74 -3.66 8.53
C THR A 70 -8.23 -2.40 7.82
N GLY A 71 -7.43 -1.96 6.85
CA GLY A 71 -7.78 -0.95 5.86
C GLY A 71 -7.08 -1.28 4.54
N THR A 72 -7.60 -0.74 3.44
CA THR A 72 -7.09 -1.05 2.10
C THR A 72 -6.65 0.22 1.38
N ILE A 73 -5.46 0.18 0.80
CA ILE A 73 -4.97 1.17 -0.16
C ILE A 73 -4.99 0.53 -1.54
N VAL A 74 -5.60 1.22 -2.51
CA VAL A 74 -5.74 0.72 -3.88
C VAL A 74 -4.87 1.56 -4.80
N VAL A 75 -4.04 0.89 -5.58
CA VAL A 75 -3.24 1.48 -6.65
C VAL A 75 -3.69 0.86 -7.97
N ASN A 76 -4.01 1.67 -8.97
CA ASN A 76 -4.41 1.14 -10.28
C ASN A 76 -3.15 0.97 -11.13
N SER A 77 -2.94 -0.21 -11.71
CA SER A 77 -1.93 -0.34 -12.77
C SER A 77 -2.49 0.18 -14.09
N ARG A 78 -1.56 0.59 -14.95
CA ARG A 78 -1.79 0.94 -16.34
C ARG A 78 -1.07 -0.09 -17.18
N GLY A 79 -1.71 -0.48 -18.28
CA GLY A 79 -1.07 -1.36 -19.25
C GLY A 79 -0.69 -0.60 -20.51
N GLY A 80 0.37 -1.06 -21.16
CA GLY A 80 0.69 -0.78 -22.54
C GLY A 80 0.31 -1.97 -23.40
N GLY A 81 -0.29 -1.77 -24.58
CA GLY A 81 -0.72 -2.86 -25.48
C GLY A 81 0.41 -3.71 -26.11
N ALA A 82 1.58 -3.82 -25.46
CA ALA A 82 2.71 -4.65 -25.83
C ALA A 82 3.08 -5.59 -24.67
N VAL A 83 3.98 -6.54 -24.91
CA VAL A 83 4.54 -7.37 -23.82
C VAL A 83 5.37 -6.46 -22.92
N GLU A 84 4.93 -6.30 -21.68
CA GLU A 84 5.61 -5.51 -20.66
C GLU A 84 6.63 -6.40 -19.92
N LEU A 85 7.73 -5.78 -19.48
CA LEU A 85 8.68 -6.47 -18.60
C LEU A 85 8.10 -6.52 -17.20
N ASP A 86 8.56 -7.45 -16.36
CA ASP A 86 8.21 -7.44 -14.93
C ASP A 86 8.72 -6.13 -14.31
N GLU A 87 7.80 -5.24 -13.95
CA GLU A 87 8.08 -3.95 -13.34
C GLU A 87 7.53 -3.87 -11.92
N SER A 88 7.94 -2.85 -11.16
CA SER A 88 7.56 -2.70 -9.77
C SER A 88 7.59 -1.26 -9.30
N PHE A 89 6.74 -0.95 -8.34
CA PHE A 89 6.76 0.28 -7.54
C PHE A 89 6.70 -0.09 -6.05
N ILE A 90 6.92 0.89 -5.17
CA ILE A 90 6.86 0.70 -3.72
C ILE A 90 5.69 1.49 -3.15
N LEU A 91 4.85 0.86 -2.33
CA LEU A 91 3.97 1.53 -1.38
C LEU A 91 4.74 1.74 -0.07
N GLU A 92 4.91 3.00 0.34
CA GLU A 92 5.49 3.36 1.62
C GLU A 92 4.41 3.85 2.59
N LEU A 93 4.40 3.28 3.81
CA LEU A 93 3.59 3.72 4.93
C LEU A 93 4.47 4.46 5.93
N SER A 94 3.98 5.56 6.49
CA SER A 94 4.73 6.38 7.45
C SER A 94 3.80 7.03 8.49
N ASN A 95 4.41 7.61 9.52
CA ASN A 95 3.73 8.43 10.53
C ASN A 95 2.44 7.79 11.10
N PRO A 96 2.49 6.54 11.63
CA PRO A 96 1.31 5.91 12.20
C PRO A 96 0.90 6.64 13.49
N GLN A 97 -0.40 6.90 13.62
CA GLN A 97 -1.02 7.50 14.80
C GLN A 97 -2.04 6.51 15.38
N GLY A 98 -1.97 6.23 16.68
CA GLY A 98 -2.81 5.21 17.34
C GLY A 98 -2.37 3.76 17.09
N ALA A 99 -1.22 3.58 16.44
CA ALA A 99 -0.55 2.30 16.19
C ALA A 99 0.97 2.55 16.06
N VAL A 100 1.77 1.49 16.03
CA VAL A 100 3.22 1.56 15.85
C VAL A 100 3.69 0.60 14.76
N PHE A 101 4.88 0.84 14.22
CA PHE A 101 5.58 -0.17 13.43
C PHE A 101 6.42 -1.06 14.34
N ALA A 102 6.60 -2.32 13.94
CA ALA A 102 7.46 -3.26 14.65
C ALA A 102 8.90 -2.74 14.72
N ASP A 103 9.64 -3.14 15.76
CA ASP A 103 11.07 -2.86 15.93
C ASP A 103 11.48 -1.37 15.91
N GLY A 104 10.52 -0.45 16.06
CA GLY A 104 10.77 0.98 16.10
C GLY A 104 11.17 1.59 14.75
N VAL A 105 10.87 0.91 13.63
CA VAL A 105 11.07 1.49 12.29
C VAL A 105 10.15 2.69 12.08
N THR A 106 10.55 3.61 11.19
CA THR A 106 9.77 4.82 10.90
C THR A 106 8.90 4.71 9.65
N SER A 107 9.04 3.63 8.89
CA SER A 107 8.28 3.37 7.67
C SER A 107 8.17 1.86 7.41
N LEU A 108 7.05 1.44 6.81
CA LEU A 108 6.90 0.13 6.18
C LEU A 108 6.89 0.30 4.66
N ARG A 109 7.38 -0.71 3.95
CA ARG A 109 7.43 -0.73 2.49
C ARG A 109 6.87 -2.06 1.99
N ALA A 110 6.05 -1.99 0.96
CA ALA A 110 5.54 -3.14 0.23
C ALA A 110 5.73 -2.91 -1.27
N ALA A 111 6.16 -3.93 -2.00
CA ALA A 111 6.26 -3.90 -3.44
C ALA A 111 4.89 -4.14 -4.09
N GLY A 112 4.59 -3.36 -5.13
CA GLY A 112 3.56 -3.64 -6.11
C GLY A 112 4.23 -4.05 -7.41
N THR A 113 3.91 -5.24 -7.92
CA THR A 113 4.44 -5.79 -9.18
C THR A 113 3.30 -6.23 -10.09
#